data_AF-A0A0C3PLZ1-F1
#
_entry.id   AF-A0A0C3PLZ1-F1
#
_cell.length_a   1.000
_cell.length_b   1.000
_cell.length_c   1.000
_cell.angle_alpha   90.00
_cell.angle_beta   90.00
_cell.angle_gamma   90.00
#
_symmetry.space_group_name_H-M   'P 1'
#
loop_
_entity.id
_entity.type
_entity.pdbx_description
1 polymer ?
#
loop_
_entity_poly.entity_id
_entity_poly.type
_entity_poly.pdbx_seq_one_letter_code
_entity_poly.pdbx_strand_id
1 'polypeptide(L)'
;MDDLNEAIDLSRAALELRPVEHNKYGRSISLNELAICLSVRYDNQGEEDDLEEAITLGRGALEFCPLEHPDRSVYLYSLANHLWKKFQKQTVMHDLDEAIELLCAALELRPSGHPNRSPSLHSLARCL
;
A
#
# COMPACT_ATOMS: atom_id res chain seq x y z
N MET A 1 2.16 -20.27 -3.01
CA MET A 1 3.47 -19.71 -3.43
C MET A 1 3.44 -19.51 -4.94
N ASP A 2 3.16 -20.57 -5.68
CA ASP A 2 3.02 -20.51 -7.15
C ASP A 2 1.91 -19.54 -7.59
N ASP A 3 0.71 -19.63 -7.00
CA ASP A 3 -0.40 -18.71 -7.31
C ASP A 3 -0.08 -17.23 -7.03
N LEU A 4 0.77 -16.94 -6.03
CA LEU A 4 1.15 -15.57 -5.67
C LEU A 4 2.17 -14.98 -6.65
N ASN A 5 3.13 -15.81 -7.10
CA ASN A 5 4.07 -15.41 -8.13
C ASN A 5 3.34 -15.17 -9.47
N GLU A 6 2.40 -16.05 -9.82
CA GLU A 6 1.57 -15.88 -11.01
C GLU A 6 0.74 -14.58 -10.94
N ALA A 7 0.14 -14.28 -9.78
CA ALA A 7 -0.59 -13.02 -9.58
C ALA A 7 0.29 -11.77 -9.75
N ILE A 8 1.53 -11.82 -9.25
CA ILE A 8 2.52 -10.74 -9.40
C ILE A 8 2.88 -10.54 -10.88
N ASP A 9 3.19 -11.63 -11.59
CA ASP A 9 3.58 -11.58 -13.00
C ASP A 9 2.45 -11.07 -13.90
N LEU A 10 1.22 -11.55 -13.67
CA LEU A 10 0.02 -11.06 -14.38
C LEU A 10 -0.25 -9.58 -14.11
N SER A 11 -0.06 -9.14 -12.86
CA SER A 11 -0.26 -7.72 -12.48
C SER A 11 0.78 -6.81 -13.13
N ARG A 12 2.04 -7.25 -13.23
CA ARG A 12 3.10 -6.53 -13.95
C ARG A 12 2.81 -6.43 -15.43
N ALA A 13 2.46 -7.54 -16.08
CA ALA A 13 2.09 -7.55 -17.50
C ALA A 13 0.90 -6.62 -17.79
N ALA A 14 -0.11 -6.61 -16.92
CA ALA A 14 -1.26 -5.72 -17.05
C ALA A 14 -0.88 -4.23 -16.97
N LEU A 15 0.12 -3.87 -16.14
CA LEU A 15 0.61 -2.50 -16.00
C LEU A 15 1.43 -2.02 -17.21
N GLU A 16 2.18 -2.92 -17.85
CA GLU A 16 2.93 -2.63 -19.08
C GLU A 16 2.01 -2.38 -20.27
N LEU A 17 0.91 -3.14 -20.37
CA LEU A 17 -0.04 -3.06 -21.48
C LEU A 17 -0.98 -1.85 -21.41
N ARG A 18 -1.01 -1.13 -20.29
CA ARG A 18 -1.98 -0.03 -20.05
C ARG A 18 -1.30 1.34 -20.20
N PRO A 19 -1.63 2.13 -21.25
CA PRO A 19 -1.11 3.49 -21.42
C PRO A 19 -1.51 4.39 -20.24
N VAL A 20 -0.55 5.13 -19.70
CA VAL A 20 -0.71 6.01 -18.52
C VAL A 20 -1.79 7.08 -18.73
N GLU A 21 -2.02 7.49 -19.99
CA GLU A 21 -2.74 8.71 -20.35
C GLU A 21 -4.27 8.60 -20.24
N HIS A 22 -4.85 7.38 -20.28
CA HIS A 22 -6.30 7.21 -20.44
C HIS A 22 -7.03 6.58 -19.25
N ASN A 23 -6.33 6.06 -18.23
CA ASN A 23 -6.98 5.45 -17.06
C ASN A 23 -6.15 5.55 -15.78
N LYS A 24 -5.99 6.77 -15.25
CA LYS A 24 -5.28 7.03 -13.99
C LYS A 24 -5.86 6.23 -12.81
N TYR A 25 -7.18 6.12 -12.73
CA TYR A 25 -7.87 5.36 -11.66
C TYR A 25 -7.62 3.85 -11.74
N GLY A 26 -7.78 3.24 -12.91
CA GLY A 26 -7.47 1.83 -13.09
C GLY A 26 -6.00 1.55 -12.83
N ARG A 27 -5.11 2.51 -13.13
CA ARG A 27 -3.69 2.39 -12.81
C ARG A 27 -3.44 2.39 -11.29
N SER A 28 -4.07 3.28 -10.52
CA SER A 28 -3.89 3.29 -9.06
C SER A 28 -4.34 1.99 -8.39
N ILE A 29 -5.46 1.42 -8.83
CA ILE A 29 -5.94 0.11 -8.35
C ILE A 29 -4.90 -0.98 -8.62
N SER A 30 -4.46 -1.13 -9.88
CA SER A 30 -3.52 -2.18 -10.25
C SER A 30 -2.15 -2.02 -9.57
N LEU A 31 -1.68 -0.79 -9.35
CA LEU A 31 -0.46 -0.53 -8.60
C LEU A 31 -0.60 -0.98 -7.13
N ASN A 32 -1.71 -0.64 -6.48
CA ASN A 32 -1.96 -1.03 -5.10
C ASN A 32 -2.14 -2.56 -4.95
N GLU A 33 -2.81 -3.23 -5.88
CA GLU A 33 -2.97 -4.68 -5.88
C GLU A 33 -1.62 -5.41 -5.99
N LEU A 34 -0.77 -4.98 -6.93
CA LEU A 34 0.59 -5.51 -7.06
C LEU A 34 1.42 -5.26 -5.79
N ALA A 35 1.32 -4.06 -5.21
CA ALA A 35 2.00 -3.72 -3.96
C ALA A 35 1.59 -4.67 -2.81
N ILE A 36 0.29 -4.98 -2.69
CA ILE A 36 -0.21 -5.93 -1.68
C ILE A 36 0.37 -7.32 -1.93
N CYS A 37 0.37 -7.80 -3.18
CA CYS A 37 0.90 -9.14 -3.51
C CYS A 37 2.39 -9.25 -3.14
N LEU A 38 3.18 -8.23 -3.48
CA LEU A 38 4.60 -8.16 -3.12
C LEU A 38 4.80 -8.11 -1.60
N SER A 39 4.00 -7.31 -0.88
CA SER A 39 4.07 -7.26 0.59
C SER A 39 3.71 -8.60 1.25
N VAL A 40 2.76 -9.36 0.68
CA VAL A 40 2.44 -10.72 1.12
C VAL A 40 3.57 -11.69 0.81
N ARG A 41 4.22 -11.57 -0.35
CA ARG A 41 5.38 -12.41 -0.69
C ARG A 41 6.55 -12.13 0.25
N TYR A 42 6.80 -10.86 0.55
CA TYR A 42 7.73 -10.44 1.59
C TYR A 42 7.42 -11.08 2.95
N ASP A 43 6.17 -11.06 3.42
CA ASP A 43 5.81 -11.68 4.71
C ASP A 43 6.13 -13.18 4.74
N ASN A 44 6.04 -13.85 3.59
CA ASN A 44 6.28 -15.29 3.46
C ASN A 44 7.76 -15.66 3.26
N GLN A 45 8.54 -14.81 2.58
CA GLN A 45 9.88 -15.16 2.09
C GLN A 45 10.98 -14.28 2.65
N GLY A 46 10.65 -13.06 3.10
CA GLY A 46 11.61 -12.09 3.63
C GLY A 46 12.41 -11.35 2.56
N GLU A 47 12.01 -11.41 1.29
CA GLU A 47 12.70 -10.76 0.16
C GLU A 47 12.56 -9.23 0.24
N GLU A 48 13.60 -8.53 0.67
CA GLU A 48 13.55 -7.08 0.92
C GLU A 48 13.18 -6.26 -0.30
N ASP A 49 13.60 -6.69 -1.50
CA ASP A 49 13.28 -6.04 -2.77
C ASP A 49 11.77 -5.97 -3.02
N ASP A 50 11.01 -6.99 -2.59
CA ASP A 50 9.54 -6.99 -2.72
C ASP A 50 8.91 -5.90 -1.86
N LEU A 51 9.45 -5.66 -0.66
CA LEU A 51 8.92 -4.65 0.23
C LEU A 51 9.23 -3.24 -0.29
N GLU A 52 10.44 -3.02 -0.82
CA GLU A 52 10.80 -1.74 -1.45
C GLU A 52 9.96 -1.46 -2.71
N GLU A 53 9.72 -2.49 -3.53
CA GLU A 53 8.83 -2.36 -4.68
C GLU A 53 7.39 -2.09 -4.24
N ALA A 54 6.87 -2.77 -3.21
CA ALA A 54 5.54 -2.51 -2.66
C ALA A 54 5.37 -1.07 -2.14
N ILE A 55 6.40 -0.50 -1.52
CA ILE A 55 6.39 0.91 -1.09
C ILE A 55 6.35 1.84 -2.32
N THR A 56 7.22 1.59 -3.31
CA THR A 56 7.29 2.38 -4.54
C THR A 56 5.95 2.38 -5.28
N LEU A 57 5.34 1.21 -5.44
CA LEU A 57 4.05 1.06 -6.09
C LEU A 57 2.91 1.68 -5.28
N GLY A 58 2.93 1.58 -3.95
CA GLY A 58 1.96 2.23 -3.06
C GLY A 58 1.98 3.76 -3.19
N ARG A 59 3.17 4.36 -3.30
CA ARG A 59 3.32 5.80 -3.60
C ARG A 59 2.76 6.15 -4.97
N GLY A 60 3.10 5.37 -5.99
CA GLY A 60 2.55 5.55 -7.34
C GLY A 60 1.02 5.45 -7.38
N ALA A 61 0.43 4.51 -6.62
CA ALA A 61 -1.01 4.38 -6.51
C ALA A 61 -1.65 5.65 -5.94
N LEU A 62 -1.06 6.26 -4.92
CA LEU A 62 -1.54 7.52 -4.33
C LEU A 62 -1.36 8.72 -5.25
N GLU A 63 -0.31 8.75 -6.08
CA GLU A 63 -0.09 9.79 -7.08
C GLU A 63 -1.19 9.80 -8.15
N PHE A 64 -1.62 8.62 -8.61
CA PHE A 64 -2.68 8.50 -9.61
C PHE A 64 -4.10 8.52 -9.01
N CYS A 65 -4.24 8.39 -7.69
CA CYS A 65 -5.52 8.41 -7.00
C CYS A 65 -5.91 9.84 -6.59
N PRO A 66 -7.07 10.36 -7.01
CA PRO A 66 -7.56 11.66 -6.53
C PRO A 66 -7.82 11.68 -5.03
N LEU A 67 -7.88 12.90 -4.48
CA LEU A 67 -8.07 13.13 -3.05
C LEU A 67 -9.45 12.64 -2.58
N GLU A 68 -10.47 12.80 -3.41
CA GLU A 68 -11.86 12.50 -3.11
C GLU A 68 -12.26 11.04 -3.44
N HIS A 69 -11.30 10.22 -3.89
CA HIS A 69 -11.58 8.85 -4.28
C HIS A 69 -11.98 8.01 -3.05
N PRO A 70 -13.06 7.20 -3.12
CA PRO A 70 -13.57 6.44 -1.97
C PRO A 70 -12.52 5.49 -1.38
N ASP A 71 -11.70 4.86 -2.23
CA ASP A 71 -10.67 3.92 -1.80
C ASP A 71 -9.33 4.58 -1.44
N ARG A 72 -9.23 5.92 -1.46
CA ARG A 72 -7.96 6.59 -1.09
C ARG A 72 -7.50 6.20 0.31
N SER A 73 -8.44 6.06 1.25
CA SER A 73 -8.13 5.62 2.61
C SER A 73 -7.51 4.22 2.65
N VAL A 74 -7.83 3.35 1.69
CA VAL A 74 -7.25 2.00 1.57
C VAL A 74 -5.80 2.10 1.14
N TYR A 75 -5.49 2.90 0.12
CA TYR A 75 -4.11 3.07 -0.38
C TYR A 75 -3.18 3.69 0.67
N LEU A 76 -3.66 4.71 1.40
CA LEU A 76 -2.94 5.31 2.53
C LEU A 76 -2.61 4.26 3.59
N TYR A 77 -3.61 3.44 3.97
CA TYR A 77 -3.43 2.37 4.95
C TYR A 77 -2.47 1.27 4.47
N SER A 78 -2.54 0.86 3.20
CA SER A 78 -1.63 -0.14 2.63
C SER A 78 -0.18 0.34 2.65
N LEU A 79 0.07 1.56 2.14
CA LEU A 79 1.42 2.14 2.14
C LEU A 79 1.98 2.29 3.56
N ALA A 80 1.16 2.74 4.50
CA ALA A 80 1.57 2.84 5.91
C ALA A 80 1.98 1.50 6.49
N ASN A 81 1.27 0.42 6.17
CA ASN A 81 1.66 -0.92 6.62
C ASN A 81 2.96 -1.40 5.99
N HIS A 82 3.22 -1.10 4.72
CA HIS A 82 4.50 -1.44 4.07
C HIS A 82 5.66 -0.70 4.73
N LEU A 83 5.52 0.61 4.98
CA LEU A 83 6.52 1.42 5.67
C LEU A 83 6.76 0.96 7.11
N TRP A 84 5.70 0.63 7.84
CA TRP A 84 5.84 0.06 9.17
C TRP A 84 6.61 -1.28 9.15
N LYS A 85 6.31 -2.18 8.20
CA LYS A 85 7.06 -3.44 8.05
C LYS A 85 8.55 -3.19 7.81
N LYS A 86 8.87 -2.19 6.98
CA LYS A 86 10.26 -1.79 6.71
C LYS A 86 10.94 -1.24 7.96
N PHE A 87 10.27 -0.36 8.69
CA PHE A 87 10.75 0.14 9.98
C PHE A 87 11.06 -0.99 10.97
N GLN A 88 10.20 -2.00 11.08
CA GLN A 88 10.45 -3.14 11.98
C GLN A 88 11.73 -3.91 11.67
N LYS A 89 12.24 -3.84 10.44
CA LYS A 89 13.50 -4.48 10.06
C LYS A 89 14.69 -3.55 10.15
N GLN A 90 14.56 -2.35 9.59
CA GLN A 90 15.69 -1.45 9.37
C GLN A 90 15.81 -0.37 10.46
N THR A 91 14.79 -0.19 11.31
CA THR A 91 14.73 0.80 12.40
C THR A 91 14.94 2.25 11.93
N VAL A 92 14.57 2.54 10.68
CA VAL A 92 14.68 3.87 10.08
C VAL A 92 13.48 4.72 10.51
N MET A 93 13.71 5.68 11.41
CA MET A 93 12.65 6.51 12.00
C MET A 93 11.79 7.23 10.96
N HIS A 94 12.37 7.64 9.84
CA HIS A 94 11.62 8.28 8.75
C HIS A 94 10.47 7.41 8.23
N ASP A 95 10.67 6.09 8.10
CA ASP A 95 9.61 5.18 7.63
C ASP A 95 8.49 5.05 8.66
N LEU A 96 8.83 5.12 9.96
CA LEU A 96 7.84 5.14 11.05
C LEU A 96 7.01 6.42 11.05
N ASP A 97 7.68 7.58 10.97
CA ASP A 97 7.03 8.88 10.96
C ASP A 97 6.03 8.98 9.81
N GLU A 98 6.44 8.57 8.60
CA GLU A 98 5.57 8.55 7.43
C GLU A 98 4.40 7.56 7.59
N ALA A 99 4.63 6.37 8.17
CA ALA A 99 3.54 5.42 8.45
C ALA A 99 2.48 6.03 9.38
N ILE A 100 2.90 6.78 10.41
CA ILE A 100 1.99 7.49 11.33
C ILE A 100 1.18 8.54 10.58
N GLU A 101 1.83 9.38 9.78
CA GLU A 101 1.17 10.42 8.99
C GLU A 101 0.08 9.84 8.06
N LEU A 102 0.42 8.76 7.35
CA LEU A 102 -0.50 8.09 6.43
C LEU A 102 -1.67 7.42 7.16
N LEU A 103 -1.45 6.84 8.35
CA LEU A 103 -2.52 6.26 9.17
C LEU A 103 -3.47 7.33 9.71
N CYS A 104 -2.94 8.48 10.13
CA CYS A 104 -3.74 9.63 10.50
C CYS A 104 -4.60 10.12 9.33
N ALA A 105 -4.02 10.31 8.15
CA ALA A 105 -4.76 10.69 6.94
C ALA A 105 -5.83 9.65 6.56
N ALA A 106 -5.54 8.36 6.69
CA ALA A 106 -6.53 7.30 6.46
C ALA A 106 -7.69 7.37 7.46
N LEU A 107 -7.44 7.75 8.72
CA LEU A 107 -8.47 7.90 9.76
C LEU A 107 -9.37 9.11 9.56
N GLU A 108 -8.86 10.20 8.98
CA GLU A 108 -9.66 11.36 8.58
C GLU A 108 -10.72 10.97 7.54
N LEU A 109 -10.38 10.06 6.63
CA LEU A 109 -11.27 9.54 5.59
C LEU A 109 -12.18 8.38 6.06
N ARG A 110 -12.02 7.90 7.30
CA ARG A 110 -12.76 6.76 7.86
C ARG A 110 -13.55 7.22 9.09
N PRO A 111 -14.73 7.86 8.94
CA PRO A 111 -15.49 8.39 10.07
C PRO A 111 -15.97 7.29 11.04
N SER A 112 -16.52 7.70 12.18
CA SER A 112 -17.09 6.75 13.15
C SER A 112 -18.12 5.84 12.48
N GLY A 113 -18.06 4.53 12.77
CA GLY A 113 -18.89 3.51 12.12
C GLY A 113 -18.35 2.96 10.79
N HIS A 114 -17.29 3.55 10.22
CA HIS A 114 -16.64 3.00 9.02
C HIS A 114 -15.98 1.64 9.34
N PRO A 115 -16.21 0.58 8.53
CA PRO A 115 -15.74 -0.78 8.82
C PRO A 115 -14.22 -0.85 8.99
N ASN A 116 -13.47 -0.11 8.16
CA ASN A 116 -12.01 -0.09 8.22
C ASN A 116 -11.41 0.91 9.23
N ARG A 117 -12.23 1.60 10.05
CA ARG A 117 -11.70 2.55 11.05
C ARG A 117 -10.95 1.83 12.18
N SER A 118 -11.51 0.72 12.69
CA SER A 118 -10.90 -0.03 13.79
C SER A 118 -9.52 -0.60 13.42
N PRO A 119 -9.34 -1.26 12.25
CA PRO A 119 -8.00 -1.67 11.80
C PRO A 119 -6.99 -0.50 11.71
N SER A 120 -7.38 0.66 11.18
CA SER A 120 -6.51 1.84 11.15
C SER A 120 -6.06 2.29 12.54
N LEU A 121 -6.99 2.34 13.51
CA LEU A 121 -6.67 2.72 14.88
C LEU A 121 -5.70 1.73 15.53
N HIS A 122 -5.91 0.43 15.30
CA HIS A 122 -5.02 -0.61 15.79
C HIS A 122 -3.61 -0.48 15.21
N SER A 123 -3.49 -0.27 13.89
CA SER A 123 -2.20 -0.06 13.24
C SER A 123 -1.51 1.21 13.75
N LEU A 124 -2.24 2.31 13.94
CA LEU A 124 -1.68 3.56 14.48
C LEU A 124 -1.17 3.36 15.91
N ALA A 125 -1.93 2.68 16.77
CA ALA A 125 -1.52 2.40 18.14
C ALA A 125 -0.25 1.55 18.24
N ARG A 126 0.06 0.75 17.21
CA ARG A 126 1.30 -0.04 17.14
C ARG A 126 2.50 0.81 16.68
N CYS A 127 2.26 1.89 15.94
CA CYS A 127 3.29 2.82 15.50
C CYS A 127 3.70 3.84 16.58
N LEU A 128 2.87 4.02 17.62
CA LEU A 128 3.11 4.95 18.74
C LEU A 128 3.71 4.21 19.95
#